data_AF-X1RUC5-F1
#
_entry.id   AF-X1RUC5-F1
#
_cell.length_a   1.000
_cell.length_b   1.000
_cell.length_c   1.000
_cell.angle_alpha   90.00
_cell.angle_beta   90.00
_cell.angle_gamma   90.00
#
_symmetry.space_group_name_H-M   'P 1'
#
loop_
_entity.id
_entity.type
_entity.pdbx_description
1 polymer ?
#
loop_
_entity_poly.entity_id
_entity_poly.type
_entity_poly.pdbx_seq_one_letter_code
_entity_poly.pdbx_strand_id
1 'polypeptide(L)'
;DLGRALLMSNESIEYKKKFFTKAFNLVPIDSELEAIINMWAVACMLEDKLTEVKKITAFRAMLKDPYVKLEWIENWIRIVWERKQAPYDMLNFIAIDLRNREGIPEELKEMLFKDF
;
A
#
# COMPACT_ATOMS: atom_id res chain seq x y z
N ASP A 1 -10.40 -0.49 -10.74
CA ASP A 1 -10.14 0.59 -9.76
C ASP A 1 -10.92 0.45 -8.44
N LEU A 2 -11.15 -0.78 -7.94
CA LEU A 2 -11.99 -1.03 -6.75
C LEU A 2 -11.22 -0.94 -5.42
N GLY A 3 -9.97 -1.40 -5.38
CA GLY A 3 -9.10 -1.29 -4.20
C GLY A 3 -8.79 0.16 -3.82
N ARG A 4 -8.50 0.99 -4.82
CA ARG A 4 -8.35 2.45 -4.68
C ARG A 4 -9.61 3.09 -4.11
N ALA A 5 -10.78 2.83 -4.71
CA ALA A 5 -12.05 3.38 -4.27
C ALA A 5 -12.36 3.03 -2.81
N LEU A 6 -12.04 1.79 -2.39
CA LEU A 6 -12.22 1.34 -1.01
C LEU A 6 -11.31 2.09 -0.02
N LEU A 7 -10.05 2.36 -0.37
CA LEU A 7 -9.15 3.13 0.51
C LEU A 7 -9.55 4.60 0.62
N MET A 8 -10.09 5.17 -0.45
CA MET A 8 -10.63 6.53 -0.46
C MET A 8 -11.98 6.66 0.25
N SER A 9 -12.66 5.54 0.51
CA SER A 9 -13.93 5.53 1.25
C SER A 9 -13.73 5.79 2.75
N ASN A 10 -14.81 6.20 3.42
CA ASN A 10 -14.84 6.41 4.88
C ASN A 10 -15.24 5.14 5.64
N GLU A 11 -15.18 3.97 4.99
CA GLU A 11 -15.48 2.69 5.62
C GLU A 11 -14.48 2.35 6.72
N SER A 12 -14.93 1.56 7.70
CA SER A 12 -14.07 1.16 8.82
C SER A 12 -12.94 0.24 8.36
N ILE A 13 -11.84 0.23 9.12
CA ILE A 13 -10.70 -0.65 8.85
C ILE A 13 -11.12 -2.14 8.85
N GLU A 14 -12.03 -2.53 9.72
CA GLU A 14 -12.58 -3.89 9.79
C GLU A 14 -13.37 -4.25 8.54
N TYR A 15 -14.12 -3.29 7.97
CA TYR A 15 -14.82 -3.50 6.71
C TYR A 15 -13.83 -3.71 5.56
N LYS A 16 -12.84 -2.81 5.43
CA LYS A 16 -11.80 -2.90 4.39
C LYS A 16 -11.04 -4.25 4.47
N LYS A 17 -10.69 -4.70 5.68
CA LYS A 17 -10.06 -6.01 5.92
C LYS A 17 -10.93 -7.17 5.44
N LYS A 18 -12.21 -7.19 5.83
CA LYS A 18 -13.17 -8.22 5.38
C LYS A 18 -13.30 -8.23 3.86
N PHE A 19 -13.30 -7.06 3.23
CA PHE A 19 -13.35 -6.93 1.78
C PHE A 19 -12.13 -7.59 1.13
N PHE A 20 -10.91 -7.22 1.53
CA PHE A 20 -9.69 -7.79 0.93
C PHE A 20 -9.59 -9.30 1.17
N THR A 21 -9.95 -9.80 2.37
CA THR A 21 -10.00 -11.25 2.62
C THR A 21 -10.95 -11.98 1.67
N LYS A 22 -12.15 -11.42 1.42
CA LYS A 22 -13.08 -12.01 0.46
C LYS A 22 -12.53 -11.96 -0.96
N ALA A 23 -11.88 -10.85 -1.34
CA ALA A 23 -11.26 -10.72 -2.65
C ALA A 23 -10.19 -11.81 -2.86
N PHE A 24 -9.28 -12.00 -1.89
CA PHE A 24 -8.29 -13.09 -1.95
C PHE A 24 -8.89 -14.47 -2.15
N ASN A 25 -9.96 -14.80 -1.42
CA ASN A 25 -10.58 -16.12 -1.50
C ASN A 25 -11.31 -16.39 -2.82
N LEU A 26 -11.56 -15.36 -3.63
CA LEU A 26 -12.28 -15.46 -4.91
C LEU A 26 -11.34 -15.41 -6.12
N VAL A 27 -10.09 -15.02 -5.92
CA VAL A 27 -9.12 -14.87 -6.99
C VAL A 27 -8.66 -16.26 -7.42
N PRO A 28 -8.72 -16.60 -8.72
CA PRO A 28 -8.08 -17.79 -9.26
C PRO A 28 -6.57 -17.79 -8.96
N ILE A 29 -5.84 -18.84 -9.33
CA ILE A 29 -4.36 -18.86 -9.26
C ILE A 29 -3.79 -17.92 -10.35
N ASP A 30 -4.06 -16.62 -10.22
CA ASP A 30 -3.56 -15.52 -11.02
C ASP A 30 -2.69 -14.65 -10.11
N SER A 31 -1.38 -14.78 -10.29
CA SER A 31 -0.39 -14.11 -9.45
C SER A 31 -0.40 -12.59 -9.63
N GLU A 32 -0.80 -12.08 -10.79
CA GLU A 32 -0.88 -10.64 -11.05
C GLU A 32 -2.07 -10.04 -10.30
N LEU A 33 -3.24 -10.68 -10.38
CA LEU A 33 -4.42 -10.23 -9.67
C LEU A 33 -4.24 -10.33 -8.15
N GLU A 34 -3.60 -11.41 -7.66
CA GLU A 34 -3.25 -11.57 -6.25
C GLU A 34 -2.34 -10.44 -5.76
N ALA A 35 -1.31 -10.09 -6.54
CA ALA A 35 -0.37 -9.02 -6.22
C ALA A 35 -1.07 -7.65 -6.13
N ILE A 36 -2.00 -7.34 -7.04
CA ILE A 36 -2.79 -6.10 -6.99
C ILE A 36 -3.61 -6.04 -5.70
N ILE A 37 -4.25 -7.14 -5.31
CA ILE A 37 -5.07 -7.19 -4.10
C ILE A 37 -4.18 -7.07 -2.86
N ASN A 38 -3.03 -7.74 -2.83
CA ASN A 38 -2.03 -7.65 -1.76
C ASN A 38 -1.55 -6.21 -1.59
N MET A 39 -1.24 -5.53 -2.69
CA MET A 39 -0.79 -4.15 -2.67
C MET A 39 -1.80 -3.23 -1.97
N TRP A 40 -3.09 -3.33 -2.34
CA TRP A 40 -4.14 -2.52 -1.72
C TRP A 40 -4.46 -2.95 -0.28
N ALA A 41 -4.37 -4.24 0.03
CA ALA A 41 -4.52 -4.74 1.39
C ALA A 41 -3.41 -4.21 2.32
N VAL A 42 -2.17 -4.08 1.83
CA VAL A 42 -1.06 -3.48 2.58
C VAL A 42 -1.32 -2.02 2.91
N ALA A 43 -1.84 -1.20 1.98
CA ALA A 43 -2.23 0.17 2.29
C ALA A 43 -3.27 0.24 3.42
N CYS A 44 -4.24 -0.69 3.40
CA CYS A 44 -5.23 -0.83 4.45
C CYS A 44 -4.57 -1.22 5.79
N MET A 45 -3.60 -2.14 5.79
CA MET A 45 -2.89 -2.58 7.00
C MET A 45 -2.12 -1.46 7.70
N LEU A 46 -1.70 -0.42 6.98
CA LEU A 46 -1.01 0.73 7.57
C LEU A 46 -1.88 1.52 8.56
N GLU A 47 -3.20 1.59 8.35
CA GLU A 47 -4.18 2.20 9.27
C GLU A 47 -4.48 1.31 10.49
N ASP A 48 -4.27 0.01 10.38
CA ASP A 48 -4.72 -0.96 11.39
C ASP A 48 -3.90 -0.86 12.69
N LYS A 49 -4.42 -1.41 13.80
CA LYS A 49 -3.72 -1.49 15.10
C LYS A 49 -2.68 -2.62 15.14
N LEU A 50 -2.11 -2.98 14.00
CA LEU A 50 -1.03 -3.95 13.89
C LEU A 50 0.27 -3.35 14.42
N THR A 51 1.17 -4.23 14.89
CA THR A 51 2.52 -3.81 15.26
C THR A 51 3.25 -3.25 14.04
N GLU A 52 4.13 -2.28 14.27
CA GLU A 52 4.93 -1.65 13.23
C GLU A 52 5.74 -2.68 12.42
N VAL A 53 6.31 -3.67 13.12
CA VAL A 53 7.03 -4.79 12.50
C VAL A 53 6.15 -5.50 11.46
N LYS A 54 4.90 -5.83 11.78
CA LYS A 54 4.01 -6.52 10.83
C LYS A 54 3.69 -5.65 9.62
N LYS A 55 3.47 -4.35 9.82
CA LYS A 55 3.21 -3.38 8.74
C LYS A 55 4.40 -3.28 7.79
N ILE A 56 5.61 -3.12 8.35
CA ILE A 56 6.87 -3.02 7.59
C ILE A 56 7.15 -4.32 6.84
N THR A 57 6.98 -5.48 7.48
CA THR A 57 7.18 -6.78 6.82
C THR A 57 6.24 -6.96 5.64
N ALA A 58 4.95 -6.66 5.81
CA ALA A 58 3.96 -6.78 4.74
C ALA A 58 4.27 -5.81 3.57
N PHE A 59 4.63 -4.57 3.89
CA PHE A 59 5.04 -3.58 2.89
C PHE A 59 6.28 -4.01 2.10
N ARG A 60 7.33 -4.49 2.77
CA ARG A 60 8.54 -4.98 2.09
C ARG A 60 8.28 -6.23 1.26
N ALA A 61 7.39 -7.11 1.71
CA ALA A 61 6.97 -8.27 0.94
C ALA A 61 6.26 -7.83 -0.36
N MET A 62 5.31 -6.89 -0.26
CA MET A 62 4.65 -6.28 -1.42
C MET A 62 5.65 -5.63 -2.39
N LEU A 63 6.64 -4.88 -1.89
CA LEU A 63 7.65 -4.29 -2.77
C LEU A 63 8.51 -5.33 -3.49
N LYS A 64 8.75 -6.49 -2.89
CA LYS A 64 9.57 -7.55 -3.49
C LYS A 64 8.78 -8.50 -4.38
N ASP A 65 7.47 -8.37 -4.41
CA ASP A 65 6.61 -9.20 -5.24
C ASP A 65 6.89 -8.90 -6.74
N PRO A 66 7.31 -9.91 -7.53
CA PRO A 66 7.68 -9.72 -8.93
C PRO A 66 6.50 -9.35 -9.83
N TYR A 67 5.26 -9.57 -9.37
CA TYR A 67 4.05 -9.23 -10.11
C TYR A 67 3.56 -7.80 -9.83
N VAL A 68 4.11 -7.13 -8.82
CA VAL A 68 3.77 -5.73 -8.53
C VAL A 68 4.52 -4.80 -9.49
N LYS A 69 3.77 -4.20 -10.43
CA LYS A 69 4.30 -3.26 -11.41
C LYS A 69 4.61 -1.90 -10.78
N LEU A 70 5.63 -1.23 -11.32
CA LEU A 70 6.07 0.09 -10.88
C LEU A 70 4.94 1.13 -10.92
N GLU A 71 4.20 1.19 -12.02
CA GLU A 71 3.05 2.11 -12.20
C GLU A 71 1.99 1.97 -11.08
N TRP A 72 1.82 0.77 -10.52
CA TRP A 72 0.87 0.55 -9.43
C TRP A 72 1.42 1.03 -8.11
N ILE A 73 2.72 0.86 -7.88
CA ILE A 73 3.41 1.42 -6.70
C ILE A 73 3.33 2.95 -6.74
N GLU A 74 3.54 3.58 -7.89
CA GLU A 74 3.41 5.03 -8.03
C GLU A 74 2.00 5.52 -7.64
N ASN A 75 0.96 4.85 -8.14
CA ASN A 75 -0.42 5.16 -7.77
C ASN A 75 -0.68 4.90 -6.28
N TRP A 76 -0.16 3.80 -5.73
CA TRP A 76 -0.27 3.45 -4.32
C TRP A 76 0.36 4.51 -3.42
N ILE A 77 1.55 5.01 -3.77
CA ILE A 77 2.26 6.07 -3.05
C ILE A 77 1.38 7.32 -2.94
N ARG A 78 0.81 7.77 -4.07
CA ARG A 78 -0.05 8.96 -4.09
C ARG A 78 -1.22 8.83 -3.12
N ILE A 79 -1.93 7.70 -3.18
CA ILE A 79 -3.09 7.47 -2.32
C ILE A 79 -2.72 7.38 -0.84
N VAL A 80 -1.65 6.66 -0.50
CA VAL A 80 -1.22 6.49 0.90
C VAL A 80 -0.78 7.81 1.53
N TRP A 81 -0.07 8.66 0.78
CA TRP A 81 0.36 9.98 1.25
C TRP A 81 -0.77 11.00 1.27
N GLU A 82 -1.62 11.07 0.24
CA GLU A 82 -2.79 11.96 0.20
C GLU A 82 -3.75 11.71 1.36
N ARG A 83 -3.91 10.45 1.77
CA ARG A 83 -4.82 10.06 2.87
C ARG A 83 -4.17 10.10 4.25
N LYS A 84 -2.85 10.31 4.34
CA LYS A 84 -2.08 10.15 5.59
C LYS A 84 -2.44 8.81 6.28
N GLN A 85 -2.39 7.74 5.50
CA GLN A 85 -2.89 6.39 5.83
C GLN A 85 -2.22 5.75 7.07
N ALA A 86 -1.09 6.30 7.52
CA ALA A 86 -0.38 5.87 8.70
C ALA A 86 0.14 7.09 9.49
N PRO A 87 0.52 6.91 10.77
CA PRO A 87 1.27 7.94 11.49
C PRO A 87 2.51 8.37 10.71
N TYR A 88 2.87 9.65 10.84
CA TYR A 88 3.96 10.27 10.09
C TYR A 88 5.28 9.49 10.17
N ASP A 89 5.66 9.02 11.36
CA ASP A 89 6.90 8.26 11.56
C ASP A 89 6.93 6.95 10.74
N MET A 90 5.79 6.26 10.61
CA MET A 90 5.67 5.06 9.80
C MET A 90 5.78 5.39 8.30
N LEU A 91 5.14 6.49 7.85
CA LEU A 91 5.25 6.95 6.46
C LEU A 91 6.69 7.33 6.12
N ASN A 92 7.38 8.06 6.99
CA ASN A 92 8.80 8.39 6.82
C ASN A 92 9.69 7.16 6.77
N PHE A 93 9.40 6.15 7.60
CA PHE A 93 10.17 4.91 7.58
C PHE A 93 10.03 4.19 6.23
N ILE A 94 8.81 3.99 5.73
CA ILE A 94 8.59 3.28 4.46
C ILE A 94 8.99 4.12 3.23
N ALA A 95 9.01 5.46 3.35
CA ALA A 95 9.49 6.36 2.31
C ALA A 95 10.95 6.08 1.92
N ILE A 96 11.79 5.68 2.88
CA ILE A 96 13.19 5.34 2.62
C ILE A 96 13.29 4.14 1.66
N ASP A 97 12.50 3.09 1.91
CA ASP A 97 12.47 1.90 1.05
C ASP A 97 11.95 2.24 -0.37
N LEU A 98 10.98 3.15 -0.49
CA LEU A 98 10.43 3.60 -1.78
C LEU A 98 11.43 4.44 -2.59
N ARG A 99 12.15 5.37 -1.93
CA ARG A 99 13.13 6.24 -2.60
C ARG A 99 14.28 5.45 -3.21
N ASN A 100 14.71 4.39 -2.53
CA ASN A 100 15.80 3.53 -2.97
C ASN A 100 15.36 2.57 -4.09
N ARG A 101 14.08 2.52 -4.44
CA ARG A 101 13.58 1.70 -5.55
C ARG A 101 13.88 2.39 -6.88
N GLU A 102 14.51 1.63 -7.77
CA GLU A 102 14.74 2.07 -9.14
C GLU A 102 13.42 2.30 -9.88
N GLY A 103 13.38 3.34 -10.73
CA GLY A 103 12.23 3.67 -11.56
C GLY A 103 11.22 4.64 -10.92
N ILE A 104 11.23 4.87 -9.61
CA ILE A 104 10.32 5.83 -8.99
C ILE A 104 10.63 7.27 -9.47
N PRO A 105 9.65 7.99 -10.03
CA PRO A 105 9.81 9.38 -10.49
C PRO A 105 10.29 10.32 -9.38
N GLU A 106 11.10 11.32 -9.75
CA GLU A 106 11.65 12.29 -8.78
C GLU A 106 10.55 13.09 -8.08
N GLU A 107 9.47 13.44 -8.80
CA GLU A 107 8.30 14.12 -8.22
C GLU A 107 7.65 13.34 -7.06
N LEU A 108 7.65 12.00 -7.14
CA LEU A 108 7.13 11.17 -6.05
C LEU A 108 8.12 11.10 -4.91
N LYS A 109 9.43 11.03 -5.19
CA LYS A 109 10.47 11.08 -4.15
C LYS A 109 10.42 12.38 -3.36
N GLU A 110 10.20 13.51 -4.02
CA GLU A 110 10.02 14.81 -3.36
C GLU A 110 8.77 14.82 -2.47
N MET A 111 7.66 14.25 -2.94
CA MET A 111 6.42 14.15 -2.17
C MET A 111 6.57 13.32 -0.89
N LEU A 112 7.38 12.26 -0.92
CA LEU A 112 7.60 11.38 0.24
C LEU A 112 8.20 12.11 1.45
N PHE A 113 8.87 13.25 1.25
CA PHE A 113 9.57 14.02 2.28
C PHE A 113 9.02 15.45 2.50
N LYS A 114 7.89 15.81 1.87
CA LYS A 114 7.25 17.08 2.20
C LYS A 114 6.65 16.99 3.60
N ASP A 115 7.11 17.85 4.50
CA ASP A 115 6.54 18.02 5.84
C ASP A 115 5.03 18.33 5.71
N PHE A 116 4.22 17.67 6.54
CA PHE A 116 2.76 17.60 6.47
C PHE A 116 2.03 18.35 7.58
#